data_AF-A0A5J4KQW6-F1
#
_entry.id   AF-A0A5J4KQW6-F1
#
_cell.length_a   1.000
_cell.length_b   1.000
_cell.length_c   1.000
_cell.angle_alpha   90.00
_cell.angle_beta   90.00
_cell.angle_gamma   90.00
#
_symmetry.space_group_name_H-M   'P 1'
#
loop_
_entity.id
_entity.type
_entity.pdbx_description
1 polymer ?
#
loop_
_entity_poly.entity_id
_entity_poly.type
_entity_poly.pdbx_seq_one_letter_code
_entity_poly.pdbx_strand_id
1 'polypeptide(L)'
;MDLMQLAGLTPGAVICEVLDEAGNAARGETLRELARRWDIGVISVEAIARFRREHHVSRVAQTRLPLPEAEFNTLAYQEISTGEQYLALTLGDIEEKQEKPLLVRLHSACATGISWARSAAIVRRNSMPP
;
A
#
# COMPACT_ATOMS: atom_id res chain seq x y z
N MET A 1 8.94 2.38 -15.84
CA MET A 1 7.58 2.13 -16.37
C MET A 1 6.50 2.76 -15.51
N ASP A 2 6.64 2.69 -14.19
CA ASP A 2 5.69 3.24 -13.20
C ASP A 2 5.22 4.67 -13.52
N LEU A 3 6.14 5.60 -13.80
CA LEU A 3 5.77 6.99 -14.12
C LEU A 3 4.80 7.11 -15.31
N MET A 4 4.94 6.28 -16.34
CA MET A 4 4.04 6.30 -17.49
C MET A 4 2.65 5.80 -17.11
N GLN A 5 2.59 4.73 -16.30
CA GLN A 5 1.33 4.20 -15.79
C GLN A 5 0.63 5.21 -14.88
N LEU A 6 1.37 5.89 -14.00
CA LEU A 6 0.85 6.95 -13.13
C LEU A 6 0.32 8.15 -13.92
N ALA A 7 0.92 8.44 -15.08
CA ALA A 7 0.45 9.47 -16.00
C ALA A 7 -0.73 9.03 -16.89
N GLY A 8 -1.20 7.79 -16.80
CA GLY A 8 -2.24 7.24 -17.67
C GLY A 8 -1.80 7.05 -19.13
N LEU A 9 -0.49 6.94 -19.37
CA LEU A 9 0.10 6.79 -20.70
C LEU A 9 0.44 5.34 -21.01
N THR A 10 0.63 5.05 -22.30
CA THR A 10 1.16 3.76 -22.75
C THR A 10 2.52 3.49 -22.09
N PRO A 11 2.74 2.29 -21.52
CA PRO A 11 4.02 1.95 -20.91
C PRO A 11 5.16 1.95 -21.94
N GLY A 12 5.96 3.01 -21.98
CA GLY A 12 7.20 3.11 -22.75
C GLY A 12 8.02 4.33 -22.33
N ALA A 13 9.35 4.19 -22.23
CA ALA A 13 10.23 5.29 -21.83
C ALA A 13 11.62 5.17 -22.47
N VAL A 14 12.23 6.32 -22.74
CA VAL A 14 13.66 6.43 -23.08
C VAL A 14 14.34 7.06 -21.88
N ILE A 15 15.47 6.47 -21.46
CA ILE A 15 16.27 6.97 -20.35
C ILE A 15 17.69 7.25 -20.83
N CYS A 16 18.28 8.31 -20.29
CA CYS A 16 19.68 8.66 -20.50
C CYS A 16 20.23 9.18 -19.18
N GLU A 17 21.46 8.82 -18.84
CA GLU A 17 22.14 9.35 -17.67
C GLU A 17 22.59 10.79 -17.92
N VAL A 18 22.35 11.66 -16.94
CA VAL A 18 22.79 13.06 -17.00
C VAL A 18 24.21 13.14 -16.46
N LEU A 19 25.11 13.70 -17.26
CA LEU A 19 26.51 13.90 -16.88
C LEU A 19 26.76 15.34 -16.42
N ASP A 20 27.73 15.52 -15.53
CA ASP A 20 28.27 16.82 -15.16
C ASP A 20 29.28 17.33 -16.18
N GLU A 21 29.81 18.54 -15.98
CA GLU A 21 30.78 19.17 -16.88
C GLU A 21 32.10 18.40 -16.99
N ALA A 22 32.42 17.55 -16.01
CA ALA A 22 33.59 16.68 -16.02
C ALA A 22 33.31 15.31 -16.65
N GLY A 23 32.07 15.07 -17.13
CA GLY A 23 31.65 13.82 -17.75
C GLY A 23 31.29 12.71 -16.74
N ASN A 24 31.21 13.00 -15.45
CA ASN A 24 30.76 12.03 -14.44
C ASN A 24 29.25 12.08 -14.28
N ALA A 25 28.64 11.03 -13.74
CA ALA A 25 27.21 11.02 -13.42
C ALA A 25 26.84 12.17 -12.46
N ALA A 26 25.96 13.05 -12.90
CA ALA A 26 25.46 14.16 -12.09
C ALA A 26 24.61 13.66 -10.92
N ARG A 27 24.71 14.31 -9.76
CA ARG A 27 24.00 13.90 -8.53
C ARG A 27 23.48 15.11 -7.76
N GLY A 28 22.55 14.84 -6.84
CA GLY A 28 22.16 15.78 -5.79
C GLY A 28 21.75 17.15 -6.32
N GLU A 29 22.47 18.19 -5.89
CA GLU A 29 22.13 19.58 -6.21
C GLU A 29 22.30 19.93 -7.69
N THR A 30 23.30 19.37 -8.38
CA THR A 30 23.50 19.58 -9.82
C THR A 30 22.27 19.17 -10.62
N LEU A 31 21.65 18.03 -10.26
CA LEU A 31 20.40 17.60 -10.90
C LEU A 31 19.23 18.55 -10.59
N ARG A 32 19.15 19.08 -9.36
CA ARG A 32 18.10 20.03 -8.97
C ARG A 32 18.24 21.37 -9.67
N GLU A 33 19.47 21.84 -9.87
CA GLU A 33 19.75 23.06 -10.62
C GLU A 33 19.40 22.92 -12.10
N LEU A 34 19.80 21.81 -12.73
CA LEU A 34 19.42 21.50 -14.10
C LEU A 34 17.90 21.40 -14.26
N ALA A 35 17.25 20.72 -13.32
CA ALA A 35 15.81 20.58 -13.33
C ALA A 35 15.08 21.92 -13.22
N ARG A 36 15.55 22.81 -12.33
CA ARG A 36 15.04 24.19 -12.23
C ARG A 36 15.28 24.99 -13.51
N ARG A 37 16.47 24.84 -14.12
CA ARG A 37 16.83 25.55 -15.35
C ARG A 37 15.92 25.16 -16.52
N TRP A 38 15.53 23.89 -16.61
CA TRP A 38 14.77 23.34 -17.73
C TRP A 38 13.29 23.12 -17.42
N ASP A 39 12.84 23.54 -16.23
CA ASP A 39 11.47 23.39 -15.74
C ASP A 39 10.95 21.95 -15.81
N ILE A 40 11.77 21.01 -15.33
CA ILE A 40 11.42 19.59 -15.26
C ILE A 40 11.37 19.09 -13.81
N GLY A 41 10.52 18.10 -13.56
CA GLY A 41 10.40 17.49 -12.24
C GLY A 41 11.59 16.58 -11.90
N VAL A 42 11.99 16.57 -10.62
CA VAL A 42 12.93 15.59 -10.06
C VAL A 42 12.19 14.72 -9.06
N ILE A 43 12.29 13.41 -9.22
CA ILE A 43 11.72 12.43 -8.31
C ILE A 43 12.76 11.35 -8.00
N SER A 44 12.71 10.78 -6.79
CA SER A 44 13.54 9.64 -6.42
C SER A 44 12.81 8.33 -6.68
N VAL A 45 13.59 7.28 -6.98
CA VAL A 45 13.06 5.90 -7.07
C VAL A 45 12.41 5.49 -5.75
N GLU A 46 12.97 5.91 -4.62
CA GLU A 46 12.39 5.68 -3.29
C GLU A 46 10.99 6.31 -3.15
N ALA A 47 10.80 7.53 -3.65
CA ALA A 47 9.49 8.20 -3.59
C ALA A 47 8.45 7.44 -4.42
N ILE A 48 8.82 6.95 -5.61
CA ILE A 48 7.95 6.11 -6.44
C ILE A 48 7.65 4.78 -5.73
N ALA A 49 8.66 4.14 -5.14
CA ALA A 49 8.49 2.89 -4.41
C ALA A 49 7.57 3.06 -3.18
N ARG A 50 7.70 4.17 -2.44
CA ARG A 50 6.79 4.52 -1.34
C ARG A 50 5.36 4.77 -1.83
N PHE A 51 5.19 5.60 -2.86
CA PHE A 51 3.89 5.89 -3.45
C PHE A 51 3.18 4.59 -3.87
N ARG A 52 3.92 3.69 -4.52
CA ARG A 52 3.40 2.37 -4.89
C ARG A 52 2.95 1.60 -3.66
N ARG A 53 3.79 1.48 -2.62
CA ARG A 53 3.46 0.79 -1.34
C ARG A 53 2.16 1.27 -0.70
N GLU A 54 1.93 2.58 -0.69
CA GLU A 54 0.75 3.18 -0.04
C GLU A 54 -0.55 2.94 -0.82
N HIS A 55 -0.48 2.61 -2.12
CA HIS A 55 -1.64 2.47 -3.00
C HIS A 55 -1.80 1.06 -3.62
N HIS A 56 -1.24 0.01 -3.00
CA HIS A 56 -1.26 -1.33 -3.60
C HIS A 56 -2.53 -2.13 -3.40
N VAL A 57 -3.46 -1.74 -2.53
CA VAL A 57 -4.68 -2.53 -2.27
C VAL A 57 -5.94 -1.71 -2.48
N SER A 58 -6.95 -2.33 -3.06
CA SER A 58 -8.29 -1.75 -3.27
C SER A 58 -9.32 -2.55 -2.48
N ARG A 59 -10.30 -1.88 -1.86
CA ARG A 59 -11.41 -2.59 -1.21
C ARG A 59 -12.36 -3.10 -2.30
N VAL A 60 -12.54 -4.42 -2.36
CA VAL A 60 -13.34 -5.09 -3.41
C VAL A 60 -14.67 -5.64 -2.91
N ALA A 61 -14.78 -5.94 -1.61
CA ALA A 61 -16.04 -6.37 -1.02
C ALA A 61 -16.12 -6.03 0.47
N GLN A 62 -17.35 -6.00 0.98
CA GLN A 62 -17.64 -5.87 2.40
C GLN A 62 -18.83 -6.77 2.75
N THR A 63 -18.74 -7.48 3.88
CA THR A 63 -19.81 -8.32 4.39
C THR A 63 -19.76 -8.40 5.92
N ARG A 64 -20.77 -9.01 6.53
CA ARG A 64 -20.78 -9.39 7.95
C ARG A 64 -20.54 -10.89 8.06
N LEU A 65 -19.63 -11.27 8.95
CA LEU A 65 -19.34 -12.65 9.28
C LEU A 65 -19.86 -12.94 10.70
N PRO A 66 -21.04 -13.57 10.83
CA PRO A 66 -21.56 -13.98 12.13
C PRO A 66 -20.80 -15.22 12.61
N LEU A 67 -20.11 -15.10 13.74
CA LEU A 67 -19.58 -16.22 14.50
C LEU A 67 -20.38 -16.36 15.81
N PRO A 68 -20.42 -17.56 16.43
CA PRO A 68 -21.18 -17.78 17.66
C PRO A 68 -20.82 -16.79 18.79
N GLU A 69 -19.54 -16.41 18.87
CA GLU A 69 -19.02 -15.54 19.92
C GLU A 69 -19.04 -14.04 19.54
N ALA A 70 -19.09 -13.70 18.25
CA ALA A 70 -19.01 -12.33 17.77
C ALA A 70 -19.43 -12.16 16.31
N GLU A 71 -19.95 -10.98 15.95
CA GLU A 71 -20.17 -10.59 14.55
C GLU A 71 -19.02 -9.68 14.07
N PHE A 72 -18.30 -10.12 13.03
CA PHE A 72 -17.21 -9.36 12.44
C PHE A 72 -17.66 -8.62 11.19
N ASN A 73 -17.26 -7.35 11.07
CA ASN A 73 -17.26 -6.67 9.78
C ASN A 73 -16.06 -7.19 8.98
N THR A 74 -16.32 -7.77 7.81
CA THR A 74 -15.30 -8.35 6.94
C THR A 74 -15.13 -7.46 5.73
N LEU A 75 -13.91 -6.96 5.52
CA LEU A 75 -13.52 -6.18 4.36
C LEU A 75 -12.55 -7.01 3.53
N ALA A 76 -12.85 -7.19 2.25
CA ALA A 76 -11.93 -7.81 1.30
C ALA A 76 -11.15 -6.73 0.56
N TYR A 77 -9.83 -6.89 0.57
CA TYR A 77 -8.90 -6.07 -0.18
C TYR A 77 -8.26 -6.91 -1.28
N GLN A 78 -8.03 -6.32 -2.44
CA GLN A 78 -7.29 -6.93 -3.52
C GLN A 78 -6.06 -6.10 -3.86
N GLU A 79 -4.90 -6.76 -3.93
CA GLU A 79 -3.68 -6.15 -4.42
C GLU A 79 -3.82 -5.84 -5.92
N ILE A 80 -3.59 -4.59 -6.30
CA ILE A 80 -3.74 -4.13 -7.68
C ILE A 80 -2.73 -4.83 -8.62
N SER A 81 -1.51 -5.07 -8.14
CA SER A 81 -0.42 -5.64 -8.94
C SER A 81 -0.50 -7.14 -9.16
N THR A 82 -0.89 -7.89 -8.14
CA THR A 82 -0.85 -9.37 -8.16
C THR A 82 -2.23 -9.99 -8.29
N GLY A 83 -3.29 -9.20 -8.00
CA GLY A 83 -4.65 -9.70 -7.85
C GLY A 83 -4.88 -10.50 -6.57
N GLU A 84 -3.88 -10.62 -5.69
CA GLU A 84 -4.01 -11.34 -4.41
C GLU A 84 -5.07 -10.70 -3.52
N GLN A 85 -5.77 -11.54 -2.75
CA GLN A 85 -6.84 -11.09 -1.86
C GLN A 85 -6.45 -11.22 -0.39
N TYR A 86 -6.76 -10.19 0.37
CA TYR A 86 -6.54 -10.10 1.81
C TYR A 86 -7.87 -9.77 2.50
N LEU A 87 -8.06 -10.27 3.72
CA LEU A 87 -9.25 -9.95 4.51
C LEU A 87 -8.86 -9.12 5.74
N ALA A 88 -9.67 -8.12 6.05
CA ALA A 88 -9.64 -7.45 7.34
C ALA A 88 -10.94 -7.75 8.07
N LEU A 89 -10.83 -8.31 9.27
CA LEU A 89 -11.95 -8.59 10.16
C LEU A 89 -11.91 -7.57 11.29
N THR A 90 -12.95 -6.76 11.40
CA THR A 90 -13.05 -5.74 12.45
C THR A 90 -14.20 -6.04 13.39
N LEU A 91 -13.96 -5.89 14.69
CA LEU A 91 -14.99 -6.05 15.72
C LEU A 91 -15.37 -4.67 16.27
N GLY A 92 -16.62 -4.28 16.04
CA GLY A 92 -17.14 -2.95 16.35
C GLY A 92 -16.71 -1.89 15.34
N ASP A 93 -16.95 -0.62 15.70
CA ASP A 93 -16.49 0.53 14.91
C ASP A 93 -15.00 0.80 15.21
N ILE A 94 -14.16 0.89 14.18
CA ILE A 94 -12.73 1.16 14.33
C ILE A 94 -12.35 2.60 13.93
N GLU A 95 -13.30 3.39 13.43
CA GLU A 95 -13.10 4.77 12.99
C GLU A 95 -13.28 5.77 14.14
N GLU A 96 -14.01 5.40 15.21
CA GLU A 96 -14.11 6.27 16.38
C GLU A 96 -12.75 6.44 17.09
N LYS A 97 -12.51 7.67 17.54
CA LYS A 97 -11.30 8.06 18.27
C LYS A 97 -11.29 7.41 19.65
N GLN A 98 -10.22 6.67 19.96
CA GLN A 98 -10.09 5.93 21.22
C GLN A 98 -8.84 6.37 21.98
N GLU A 99 -8.92 6.37 23.31
CA GLU A 99 -7.76 6.67 24.18
C GLU A 99 -6.68 5.57 24.12
N LYS A 100 -7.09 4.32 23.89
CA LYS A 100 -6.21 3.16 23.80
C LYS A 100 -6.04 2.73 22.34
N PRO A 101 -4.84 2.27 21.93
CA PRO A 101 -4.63 1.76 20.58
C PRO A 101 -5.49 0.52 20.30
N LEU A 102 -5.82 0.33 19.03
CA LEU A 102 -6.52 -0.86 18.55
C LEU A 102 -5.65 -2.11 18.74
N LEU A 103 -6.27 -3.22 19.12
CA LEU A 103 -5.63 -4.53 19.10
C LEU A 103 -5.61 -5.03 17.66
N VAL A 104 -4.42 -5.20 17.09
CA VAL A 104 -4.24 -5.69 15.72
C VAL A 104 -3.50 -7.01 15.74
N ARG A 105 -4.04 -8.02 15.06
CA ARG A 105 -3.38 -9.29 14.80
C ARG A 105 -3.26 -9.51 13.31
N LEU A 106 -2.03 -9.56 12.81
CA LEU A 106 -1.74 -9.99 11.44
C LEU A 106 -1.57 -11.50 11.42
N HIS A 107 -2.32 -12.18 10.55
CA HIS A 107 -2.23 -13.61 10.36
C HIS A 107 -1.96 -13.92 8.89
N SER A 108 -0.78 -14.47 8.59
CA SER A 108 -0.52 -15.11 7.31
C SER A 108 -1.25 -16.43 7.31
N ALA A 109 -2.10 -16.66 6.32
CA ALA A 109 -2.81 -17.91 6.29
C ALA A 109 -1.88 -19.06 5.93
N CYS A 110 -2.15 -20.17 6.59
CA CYS A 110 -1.45 -21.42 6.38
C CYS A 110 -2.45 -22.42 5.82
N ALA A 111 -2.10 -23.05 4.70
CA ALA A 111 -2.93 -24.03 3.99
C ALA A 111 -3.36 -25.22 4.86
N THR A 112 -2.69 -25.45 5.99
CA THR A 112 -2.96 -26.55 6.93
C THR A 112 -3.91 -26.19 8.08
N GLY A 113 -4.26 -24.90 8.26
CA GLY A 113 -5.03 -24.46 9.44
C GLY A 113 -6.17 -23.49 9.16
N ILE A 114 -6.08 -22.65 8.12
CA ILE A 114 -7.14 -21.69 7.74
C ILE A 114 -7.19 -21.64 6.20
N SER A 115 -8.21 -22.26 5.61
CA SER A 115 -8.27 -22.51 4.16
C SER A 115 -8.93 -21.41 3.32
N TRP A 116 -9.57 -20.43 3.94
CA TRP A 116 -10.51 -19.53 3.25
C TRP A 116 -9.99 -18.12 2.93
N ALA A 117 -8.83 -17.73 3.47
CA ALA A 117 -8.16 -16.46 3.14
C ALA A 117 -6.65 -16.68 3.16
N ARG A 118 -5.85 -15.99 2.35
CA ARG A 118 -4.36 -16.13 2.34
C ARG A 118 -3.65 -15.29 3.40
N SER A 119 -4.28 -14.22 3.88
CA SER A 119 -3.89 -13.47 5.08
C SER A 119 -5.12 -12.75 5.64
N ALA A 120 -5.26 -12.71 6.97
CA ALA A 120 -6.31 -11.98 7.66
C ALA A 120 -5.71 -11.03 8.71
N ALA A 121 -6.16 -9.78 8.74
CA ALA A 121 -5.89 -8.87 9.84
C ALA A 121 -7.14 -8.79 10.73
N ILE A 122 -7.03 -9.19 12.00
CA ILE A 122 -8.11 -9.03 12.98
C ILE A 122 -7.83 -7.76 13.78
N VAL A 123 -8.79 -6.84 13.77
CA VAL A 123 -8.72 -5.58 14.50
C VAL A 123 -9.85 -5.51 15.51
N ARG A 124 -9.52 -5.32 16.79
CA ARG A 124 -10.46 -5.31 17.91
C ARG A 124 -10.20 -4.13 18.84
N ARG A 125 -11.25 -3.59 19.45
CA ARG A 125 -11.11 -2.64 20.57
C ARG A 125 -10.66 -3.33 21.85
N ASN A 126 -9.75 -2.71 22.58
CA ASN A 126 -9.28 -3.18 23.89
C ASN A 126 -10.37 -3.15 24.99
N SER A 127 -11.51 -2.48 24.76
CA SER A 127 -12.57 -2.28 25.76
C SER A 127 -13.79 -3.20 25.61
N MET A 128 -13.86 -4.05 24.57
CA MET A 128 -14.95 -5.03 24.46
C MET A 128 -14.64 -6.28 25.30
N PRO A 129 -15.58 -6.81 26.11
CA PRO A 129 -15.39 -8.07 26.83
C PRO A 129 -15.19 -9.25 25.86
N PRO A 130 -14.46 -10.31 26.29
CA PRO A 130 -14.12 -11.47 25.47
C PRO A 130 -15.32 -12.13 24.80
#